data_AF-A0A516IMM3-F1
#
_entry.id   AF-A0A516IMM3-F1
#
_cell.length_a   1.000
_cell.length_b   1.000
_cell.length_c   1.000
_cell.angle_alpha   90.00
_cell.angle_beta   90.00
_cell.angle_gamma   90.00
#
_symmetry.space_group_name_H-M   'P 1'
#
loop_
_entity.id
_entity.type
_entity.pdbx_description
1 polymer ?
#
loop_
_entity_poly.entity_id
_entity_poly.type
_entity_poly.pdbx_seq_one_letter_code
_entity_poly.pdbx_strand_id
1 'polypeptide(L)'
;MMLFLLGLIFLLLDHAMGGIICIMGIVVWYFYQNYVISSSVWFGLVMILVLISGVLILFTYMVSLTPNDSFEISSVWASLLLLLTMMVCKEKYLFYGFDISFLSLSLWEMDFMVYLLFGLGFLLLVMLFIIEVVMMSMGPLRVE
;
A
#
# COMPACT_ATOMS: atom_id res chain seq x y z
N MET A 1 6.23 -16.00 2.54
CA MET A 1 5.13 -16.85 2.00
C MET A 1 3.79 -16.11 2.01
N MET A 2 3.41 -15.49 3.13
CA MET A 2 2.10 -14.85 3.25
C MET A 2 1.84 -13.70 2.26
N LEU A 3 2.85 -12.85 2.01
CA LEU A 3 2.77 -11.79 0.99
C LEU A 3 2.49 -12.33 -0.41
N PHE A 4 3.14 -13.44 -0.76
CA PHE A 4 2.93 -14.08 -2.06
C PHE A 4 1.50 -14.60 -2.20
N LEU A 5 0.96 -15.22 -1.15
CA LEU A 5 -0.44 -15.66 -1.14
C LEU A 5 -1.42 -14.49 -1.27
N LEU A 6 -1.20 -13.41 -0.52
CA LEU A 6 -2.04 -12.21 -0.63
C LEU A 6 -1.94 -11.56 -2.03
N GLY A 7 -0.75 -11.57 -2.65
CA GLY A 7 -0.56 -11.11 -4.02
C GLY A 7 -1.29 -11.98 -5.04
N LEU A 8 -1.29 -13.31 -4.87
CA LEU A 8 -2.07 -14.21 -5.71
C LEU A 8 -3.57 -14.01 -5.52
N ILE A 9 -4.03 -13.79 -4.28
CA ILE A 9 -5.44 -13.47 -4.01
C ILE A 9 -5.82 -12.23 -4.80
N PHE A 10 -5.04 -11.15 -4.68
CA PHE A 10 -5.31 -9.89 -5.38
C PHE A 10 -5.48 -10.06 -6.89
N LEU A 11 -4.64 -10.88 -7.53
CA LEU A 11 -4.73 -11.14 -8.97
C LEU A 11 -5.98 -11.95 -9.38
N LEU A 12 -6.55 -12.73 -8.46
CA LEU A 12 -7.74 -13.54 -8.70
C LEU A 12 -9.05 -12.79 -8.39
N LEU A 13 -8.98 -11.49 -8.05
CA LEU A 13 -10.16 -10.71 -7.71
C LEU A 13 -10.71 -10.00 -8.92
N ASP A 14 -11.96 -10.32 -9.22
CA ASP A 14 -12.71 -9.66 -10.28
C ASP A 14 -13.32 -8.34 -9.80
N HIS A 15 -13.65 -8.24 -8.51
CA HIS A 15 -14.33 -7.08 -7.95
C HIS A 15 -13.34 -6.05 -7.35
N ALA A 16 -13.43 -4.80 -7.82
CA ALA A 16 -12.55 -3.70 -7.39
C ALA A 16 -12.50 -3.49 -5.87
N MET A 17 -13.66 -3.55 -5.20
CA MET A 17 -13.74 -3.43 -3.73
C MET A 17 -12.99 -4.56 -3.01
N GLY A 18 -13.03 -5.78 -3.54
CA GLY A 18 -12.24 -6.89 -3.03
C GLY A 18 -10.75 -6.61 -3.18
N GLY A 19 -10.34 -6.10 -4.35
CA GLY A 19 -8.97 -5.65 -4.62
C GLY A 19 -8.46 -4.69 -3.56
N ILE A 20 -9.26 -3.68 -3.21
CA ILE A 20 -8.91 -2.67 -2.20
C ILE A 20 -8.76 -3.29 -0.81
N ILE A 21 -9.67 -4.18 -0.41
CA ILE A 21 -9.57 -4.90 0.88
C ILE A 21 -8.30 -5.73 0.93
N CYS A 22 -7.95 -6.42 -0.16
CA CYS A 22 -6.70 -7.18 -0.24
C CYS A 22 -5.46 -6.28 -0.15
N ILE A 23 -5.45 -5.14 -0.84
CA ILE A 23 -4.33 -4.19 -0.74
C ILE A 23 -4.20 -3.68 0.71
N MET A 24 -5.31 -3.31 1.37
CA MET A 24 -5.26 -2.93 2.79
C MET A 24 -4.68 -4.03 3.67
N GLY A 25 -5.06 -5.30 3.44
CA GLY A 25 -4.48 -6.44 4.15
C GLY A 25 -2.97 -6.62 3.92
N ILE A 26 -2.51 -6.42 2.69
CA ILE A 26 -1.08 -6.45 2.34
C ILE A 26 -0.32 -5.34 3.09
N VAL A 27 -0.86 -4.12 3.13
CA VAL A 27 -0.23 -2.98 3.82
C VAL A 27 -0.11 -3.24 5.32
N VAL A 28 -1.15 -3.75 5.96
CA VAL A 28 -1.12 -4.11 7.39
C VAL A 28 -0.09 -5.22 7.66
N TRP A 29 0.04 -6.20 6.76
CA TRP A 29 1.07 -7.21 6.91
C TRP A 29 2.48 -6.64 6.75
N TYR A 30 2.70 -5.74 5.78
CA TYR A 30 3.97 -5.04 5.64
C TYR A 30 4.33 -4.21 6.89
N PHE A 31 3.33 -3.57 7.50
CA PHE A 31 3.52 -2.89 8.78
C PHE A 31 4.04 -3.85 9.85
N TYR A 32 3.40 -5.01 10.00
CA TYR A 32 3.82 -6.01 10.98
C TYR A 32 5.25 -6.49 10.72
N GLN A 33 5.59 -6.81 9.48
CA GLN A 33 6.95 -7.23 9.11
C GLN A 33 7.99 -6.14 9.40
N ASN A 34 7.69 -4.88 9.06
CA ASN A 34 8.56 -3.76 9.37
C ASN A 34 8.74 -3.61 10.89
N TYR A 35 7.67 -3.71 11.66
CA TYR A 35 7.74 -3.64 13.12
C TYR A 35 8.63 -4.75 13.70
N VAL A 36 8.54 -5.99 13.20
CA VAL A 36 9.39 -7.10 13.65
C VAL A 36 10.86 -6.84 13.30
N ILE A 37 11.16 -6.31 12.10
CA ILE A 37 12.53 -6.08 11.65
C ILE A 37 13.18 -4.89 12.34
N SER A 38 12.52 -3.73 12.35
CA SER A 38 13.11 -2.49 12.87
C SER A 38 12.91 -2.32 14.38
N SER A 39 12.12 -3.20 15.01
CA SER A 39 11.67 -3.10 16.41
C SER A 39 11.13 -1.72 16.78
N SER A 40 10.65 -0.99 15.76
CA SER A 40 10.22 0.39 15.87
C SER A 40 8.98 0.61 15.05
N VAL A 41 8.05 1.38 15.59
CA VAL A 41 6.74 1.60 14.96
C VAL A 41 6.83 2.72 13.91
N TRP A 42 7.87 3.56 13.96
CA TRP A 42 8.03 4.76 13.13
C TRP A 42 7.94 4.47 11.63
N PHE A 43 8.78 3.59 11.10
CA PHE A 43 8.78 3.26 9.67
C PHE A 43 7.49 2.56 9.24
N GLY A 44 6.94 1.70 10.10
CA GLY A 44 5.64 1.08 9.86
C GLY A 44 4.52 2.11 9.74
N LEU A 45 4.48 3.13 10.62
CA LEU A 45 3.46 4.18 10.58
C LEU A 45 3.56 5.04 9.33
N VAL A 46 4.77 5.45 8.95
CA VAL A 46 4.99 6.20 7.70
C VAL A 46 4.47 5.40 6.50
N MET A 47 4.76 4.09 6.45
CA MET A 47 4.27 3.20 5.40
C MET A 47 2.74 3.11 5.36
N ILE A 48 2.09 2.95 6.52
CA ILE A 48 0.62 2.90 6.61
C ILE A 48 0.01 4.20 6.08
N LEU A 49 0.53 5.35 6.52
CA LEU A 49 -0.02 6.66 6.12
C LEU A 49 0.07 6.86 4.61
N VAL A 50 1.21 6.59 4.00
CA VAL A 50 1.42 6.79 2.56
C VAL A 50 0.62 5.79 1.73
N LEU A 51 0.64 4.50 2.10
CA LEU A 51 0.00 3.48 1.28
C LEU A 51 -1.52 3.50 1.41
N ILE A 52 -2.07 3.67 2.63
CA ILE A 52 -3.53 3.72 2.82
C ILE A 52 -4.11 5.01 2.22
N SER A 53 -3.41 6.14 2.29
CA SER A 53 -3.89 7.37 1.62
C SER A 53 -4.00 7.21 0.11
N GLY A 54 -3.03 6.56 -0.54
CA GLY A 54 -3.12 6.21 -1.97
C GLY A 54 -4.28 5.25 -2.28
N VAL A 55 -4.46 4.22 -1.45
CA VAL A 55 -5.54 3.23 -1.62
C VAL A 55 -6.92 3.87 -1.49
N LEU A 56 -7.08 4.88 -0.61
CA LEU A 56 -8.35 5.58 -0.44
C LEU A 56 -8.72 6.41 -1.67
N ILE A 57 -7.74 7.01 -2.36
CA ILE A 57 -7.95 7.70 -3.64
C ILE A 57 -8.35 6.71 -4.73
N LEU A 58 -7.69 5.54 -4.78
CA LEU A 58 -8.09 4.48 -5.71
C LEU A 58 -9.51 3.99 -5.42
N PHE A 59 -9.88 3.87 -4.15
CA PHE A 59 -11.23 3.50 -3.75
C PHE A 59 -12.28 4.49 -4.26
N THR A 60 -12.08 5.79 -4.06
CA THR A 60 -13.05 6.79 -4.54
C THR A 60 -13.17 6.77 -6.06
N TYR A 61 -12.06 6.57 -6.77
CA TYR A 61 -12.06 6.44 -8.22
C TYR A 61 -12.83 5.21 -8.70
N MET A 62 -12.59 4.03 -8.11
CA MET A 62 -13.29 2.81 -8.52
C MET A 62 -14.79 2.88 -8.21
N VAL A 63 -15.16 3.39 -7.03
CA VAL A 63 -16.57 3.59 -6.65
C VAL A 63 -17.27 4.56 -7.61
N SER A 64 -16.57 5.56 -8.15
CA SER A 64 -17.16 6.49 -9.11
C SER A 64 -17.39 5.90 -10.51
N LEU A 65 -16.64 4.86 -10.89
CA LEU A 65 -16.67 4.31 -12.25
C LEU A 65 -17.54 3.07 -12.39
N THR A 66 -17.56 2.21 -11.37
CA THR A 66 -18.32 0.97 -11.43
C THR A 66 -19.65 1.13 -10.70
N PRO A 67 -20.80 0.75 -11.30
CA PRO A 67 -22.04 0.64 -10.55
C PRO A 67 -21.85 -0.31 -9.37
N ASN A 68 -22.53 -0.05 -8.26
CA ASN A 68 -22.41 -0.82 -7.03
C ASN A 68 -23.08 -2.20 -7.19
N ASP A 69 -22.40 -3.08 -7.91
CA ASP A 69 -22.81 -4.47 -8.09
C ASP A 69 -22.71 -5.21 -6.75
N SER A 70 -23.62 -6.15 -6.52
CA SER A 70 -23.62 -6.94 -5.30
C SER A 70 -22.35 -7.77 -5.22
N PHE A 71 -21.63 -7.65 -4.09
CA PHE A 71 -20.37 -8.35 -3.87
C PHE A 71 -20.59 -9.86 -3.79
N GLU A 72 -20.14 -10.61 -4.81
CA GLU A 72 -20.10 -12.06 -4.78
C GLU A 72 -18.83 -12.55 -4.06
N ILE A 73 -18.98 -12.99 -2.81
CA ILE A 73 -17.90 -13.65 -2.09
C ILE A 73 -17.74 -15.05 -2.67
N SER A 74 -16.76 -15.24 -3.56
CA SER A 74 -16.42 -16.57 -4.05
C SER A 74 -15.92 -17.44 -2.88
N SER A 75 -16.28 -18.73 -2.89
CA SER A 75 -15.85 -19.71 -1.87
C SER A 75 -14.31 -19.81 -1.73
N VAL A 76 -13.60 -19.39 -2.77
CA VAL A 76 -12.15 -19.21 -2.81
C VAL A 76 -11.68 -18.27 -1.69
N TRP A 77 -12.36 -17.14 -1.46
CA TRP A 77 -12.05 -16.20 -0.38
C TRP A 77 -12.08 -16.84 1.01
N ALA A 78 -13.15 -17.59 1.29
CA ALA A 78 -13.33 -18.23 2.60
C ALA A 78 -12.25 -19.27 2.85
N SER A 79 -11.90 -20.06 1.83
CA SER A 79 -10.85 -21.09 1.93
C SER A 79 -9.44 -20.49 2.14
N LEU A 80 -9.16 -19.36 1.51
CA LEU A 80 -7.86 -18.69 1.59
C LEU A 80 -7.69 -17.88 2.89
N LEU A 81 -8.76 -17.26 3.39
CA LEU A 81 -8.76 -16.62 4.71
C LEU A 81 -8.47 -17.62 5.83
N LEU A 82 -9.02 -18.83 5.74
CA LEU A 82 -8.77 -19.89 6.71
C LEU A 82 -7.31 -20.40 6.64
N LEU A 83 -6.70 -20.37 5.45
CA LEU A 83 -5.30 -20.73 5.28
C LEU A 83 -4.34 -19.65 5.85
N LEU A 84 -4.74 -18.38 5.77
CA LEU A 84 -4.00 -17.26 6.36
C LEU A 84 -3.98 -17.33 7.90
N THR A 85 -5.12 -17.63 8.55
CA THR A 85 -5.18 -17.69 10.02
C THR A 85 -4.31 -18.81 10.60
N MET A 86 -4.17 -19.93 9.89
CA MET A 86 -3.32 -21.04 10.30
C MET A 86 -1.82 -20.73 10.22
N MET A 87 -1.39 -19.86 9.31
CA MET A 87 0.02 -19.49 9.16
C MET A 87 0.48 -18.51 10.26
N VAL A 88 -0.38 -17.59 10.67
CA VAL A 88 -0.04 -16.54 11.66
C VAL A 88 0.18 -17.12 13.06
N CYS A 89 -0.51 -18.20 13.44
CA CYS A 89 -0.41 -18.76 14.79
C CYS A 89 0.94 -19.41 15.14
N LYS A 90 1.83 -19.66 14.16
CA LYS A 90 3.09 -20.36 14.41
C LYS A 90 4.26 -19.48 14.83
N GLU A 91 4.15 -18.17 14.68
CA GLU A 91 5.30 -17.29 14.85
C GLU A 91 5.40 -16.75 16.29
N LYS A 92 6.15 -17.48 17.12
CA LYS A 92 6.71 -16.94 18.36
C LYS A 92 7.94 -16.11 18.01
N TYR A 93 7.75 -14.91 17.48
CA TYR A 93 8.88 -14.01 17.32
C TYR A 93 9.30 -13.45 18.67
N LEU A 94 10.48 -13.88 19.09
CA LEU A 94 11.28 -13.25 20.12
C LEU A 94 11.61 -11.82 19.64
N PHE A 95 10.93 -10.82 20.21
CA PHE A 95 11.24 -9.40 20.00
C PHE A 95 12.62 -9.07 20.60
N TYR A 96 13.66 -9.31 19.80
CA TYR A 96 15.03 -8.91 20.10
C TYR A 96 15.55 -8.11 18.91
N GLY A 97 15.15 -6.85 18.83
CA GLY A 97 15.78 -5.91 17.90
C GLY A 97 16.06 -4.59 18.59
N PHE A 98 17.11 -3.94 18.10
CA PHE A 98 17.41 -2.55 18.46
C PHE A 98 16.51 -1.63 17.66
N ASP A 99 16.10 -0.52 18.27
CA ASP A 99 15.32 0.51 17.58
C ASP A 99 16.19 1.20 16.52
N ILE A 100 15.84 1.01 15.25
CA ILE A 100 16.54 1.60 14.09
C ILE A 100 15.89 2.93 13.67
N SER A 101 14.87 3.44 14.37
CA SER A 101 14.13 4.66 13.98
C SER A 101 15.02 5.89 13.75
N PHE A 102 16.12 6.01 14.49
CA PHE A 102 17.10 7.09 14.35
C PHE A 102 17.76 7.15 12.96
N LEU A 103 17.77 6.04 12.20
CA LEU A 103 18.26 6.04 10.83
C LEU A 103 17.49 7.02 9.94
N SER A 104 16.24 7.36 10.27
CA SER A 104 15.49 8.38 9.51
C SER A 104 16.13 9.77 9.57
N LEU A 105 16.89 10.09 10.62
CA LEU A 105 17.60 11.37 10.73
C LEU A 105 18.83 11.42 9.82
N SER A 106 19.43 10.27 9.50
CA SER A 106 20.58 10.20 8.59
C SER A 106 20.25 10.65 7.16
N LEU A 107 18.97 10.71 6.79
CA LEU A 107 18.53 11.25 5.50
C LEU A 107 18.89 12.73 5.29
N TRP A 108 19.15 13.46 6.38
CA TRP A 108 19.56 14.86 6.35
C TRP A 108 21.08 15.05 6.30
N GLU A 109 21.85 13.96 6.38
CA GLU A 109 23.30 14.02 6.22
C GLU A 109 23.69 14.29 4.75
N MET A 110 24.86 14.90 4.55
CA MET A 110 25.32 15.35 3.24
C MET A 110 25.33 14.24 2.19
N ASP A 111 25.64 13.00 2.61
CA ASP A 111 25.73 11.84 1.72
C ASP A 111 24.36 11.43 1.17
N PHE A 112 23.29 11.60 1.95
CA PHE A 112 21.92 11.25 1.54
C PHE A 112 21.13 12.43 0.97
N MET A 113 21.58 13.66 1.21
CA MET A 113 20.92 14.88 0.74
C MET A 113 20.73 14.92 -0.79
N VAL A 114 21.69 14.37 -1.55
CA VAL A 114 21.59 14.30 -3.02
C VAL A 114 20.40 13.45 -3.46
N TYR A 115 20.17 12.30 -2.81
CA TYR A 115 19.02 11.44 -3.10
C TYR A 115 17.70 12.11 -2.71
N LEU A 116 17.69 12.82 -1.58
CA LEU A 116 16.50 13.57 -1.13
C LEU A 116 16.13 14.67 -2.12
N LEU A 117 17.12 15.44 -2.59
CA LEU A 117 16.91 16.50 -3.57
C LEU A 117 16.43 15.95 -4.92
N PHE A 118 16.98 14.82 -5.36
CA PHE A 118 16.49 14.11 -6.54
C PHE A 118 15.02 13.68 -6.37
N GLY A 119 14.66 13.07 -5.24
CA GLY A 119 13.29 12.64 -4.94
C GLY A 119 12.29 13.81 -4.94
N LEU A 120 12.65 14.95 -4.34
CA LEU A 120 11.84 16.16 -4.37
C LEU A 120 11.68 16.72 -5.79
N GLY A 121 12.77 16.77 -6.55
CA GLY A 121 12.73 17.19 -7.96
C GLY A 121 11.85 16.29 -8.82
N PHE A 122 11.92 14.98 -8.60
CA PHE A 122 11.07 14.01 -9.28
C PHE A 122 9.59 14.21 -8.95
N LEU A 123 9.23 14.39 -7.68
CA LEU A 123 7.85 14.67 -7.29
C LEU A 123 7.32 15.96 -7.92
N LEU A 124 8.14 17.01 -8.01
CA LEU A 124 7.78 18.25 -8.70
C LEU A 124 7.52 18.03 -10.19
N LEU A 125 8.37 17.26 -10.87
CA LEU A 125 8.16 16.91 -12.28
C LEU A 125 6.86 16.12 -12.49
N VAL A 126 6.57 15.15 -11.63
CA VAL A 126 5.32 14.38 -11.69
C VAL A 126 4.11 15.30 -11.51
N MET A 127 4.16 16.27 -10.59
CA MET A 127 3.09 17.25 -10.40
C MET A 127 2.86 18.11 -11.65
N LEU A 128 3.92 18.61 -12.29
CA LEU A 128 3.81 19.36 -13.54
C LEU A 128 3.22 18.50 -14.66
N PHE A 129 3.69 17.26 -14.78
CA PHE A 129 3.18 16.30 -15.76
C PHE A 129 1.69 16.02 -15.56
N ILE A 130 1.23 15.81 -14.33
CA ILE A 130 -0.20 15.61 -14.02
C ILE A 130 -1.02 16.83 -14.45
N ILE A 131 -0.54 18.06 -14.20
CA ILE A 131 -1.25 19.28 -14.63
C ILE A 131 -1.41 19.31 -16.16
N GLU A 132 -0.35 19.00 -16.92
CA GLU A 132 -0.42 18.93 -18.38
C GLU A 132 -1.43 17.89 -18.86
N VAL A 133 -1.41 16.68 -18.28
CA VAL A 133 -2.36 15.61 -18.62
C VAL A 133 -3.80 16.02 -18.32
N VAL A 134 -4.05 16.66 -17.17
CA VAL A 134 -5.39 17.13 -16.79
C VAL A 134 -5.88 18.27 -17.68
N MET A 135 -4.97 19.10 -18.23
CA MET A 135 -5.33 20.18 -19.16
C MET A 135 -5.61 19.70 -20.58
N MET A 136 -5.23 18.46 -20.95
CA MET A 136 -5.57 17.92 -22.27
C MET A 136 -7.08 17.80 -22.44
N SER A 137 -7.59 18.22 -23.60
CA SER A 137 -9.02 18.40 -23.86
C SER A 137 -9.84 17.11 -23.82
N MET A 138 -9.21 15.94 -23.95
CA MET A 138 -9.85 14.62 -23.84
C MET A 138 -9.60 13.95 -22.48
N GLY A 139 -9.58 14.73 -21.41
CA GLY A 139 -9.45 14.21 -20.05
C GLY A 139 -10.71 13.47 -19.59
N PRO A 140 -10.60 12.30 -18.93
CA PRO A 140 -11.73 11.47 -18.51
C PRO A 140 -12.69 12.12 -17.49
N LEU A 141 -12.33 13.28 -16.95
CA LEU A 141 -13.12 14.05 -15.97
C LEU A 141 -13.91 15.21 -16.57
N ARG A 142 -13.72 15.53 -17.85
CA ARG A 142 -14.59 16.49 -18.54
C ARG A 142 -15.78 15.73 -19.10
N VAL A 143 -16.81 15.61 -18.29
CA VAL A 143 -18.15 15.25 -18.74
C VAL A 143 -18.64 16.43 -19.59
N GLU A 144 -18.79 16.22 -20.89
CA GLU A 144 -19.60 17.10 -21.75
C GLU A 144 -21.09 17.01 -21.35
#